data_AF-A0A1N6Q8W4-F1
#
_entry.id   AF-A0A1N6Q8W4-F1
#
_cell.length_a   1.000
_cell.length_b   1.000
_cell.length_c   1.000
_cell.angle_alpha   90.00
_cell.angle_beta   90.00
_cell.angle_gamma   90.00
#
_symmetry.space_group_name_H-M   'P 1'
#
loop_
_entity.id
_entity.type
_entity.pdbx_description
1 polymer ?
#
loop_
_entity_poly.entity_id
_entity_poly.type
_entity_poly.pdbx_seq_one_letter_code
_entity_poly.pdbx_strand_id
1 'polypeptide(L)'
;MTTPDDLAALVASVEADERDLVLRTFTHDDAWRLGCLLVELADERDLPVTIDVRKGPQQVFHAARAGTTPDNDTWVERKVRVVERFGASSYLVGLRARATGTSFNEKHDLPLQEYAAHGGAFPVRVEGVGIVGVVTVSGLAQGDDHALVTEALRSFLGRAGATEG
;
A
#
# COMPACT_ATOMS: atom_id res chain seq x y z
N MET A 1 24.08 4.09 2.84
CA MET A 1 24.01 2.76 2.19
C MET A 1 23.36 1.82 3.20
N THR A 2 22.19 1.26 2.89
CA THR A 2 21.48 0.33 3.78
C THR A 2 22.32 -0.94 3.95
N THR A 3 22.66 -1.32 5.18
CA THR A 3 23.40 -2.56 5.45
C THR A 3 22.47 -3.78 5.30
N PRO A 4 23.01 -5.00 5.18
CA PRO A 4 22.19 -6.23 5.21
C PRO A 4 21.34 -6.33 6.49
N ASP A 5 21.88 -5.92 7.63
CA ASP A 5 21.17 -5.94 8.91
C ASP A 5 20.03 -4.92 8.94
N ASP A 6 20.25 -3.71 8.41
CA ASP A 6 19.20 -2.70 8.26
C ASP A 6 18.06 -3.20 7.35
N LEU A 7 18.41 -3.90 6.27
CA LEU A 7 17.42 -4.45 5.34
C LEU A 7 16.60 -5.58 6.00
N ALA A 8 17.25 -6.46 6.77
CA ALA A 8 16.55 -7.52 7.49
C ALA A 8 15.59 -6.95 8.54
N ALA A 9 16.03 -5.94 9.30
CA ALA A 9 15.17 -5.24 10.26
C ALA A 9 13.98 -4.55 9.58
N LEU A 10 14.21 -3.91 8.43
CA LEU A 10 13.15 -3.29 7.64
C LEU A 10 12.13 -4.31 7.12
N VAL A 11 12.58 -5.45 6.59
CA VAL A 11 11.69 -6.54 6.17
C VAL A 11 10.84 -7.01 7.35
N ALA A 12 11.44 -7.26 8.51
CA ALA A 12 10.72 -7.70 9.70
C ALA A 12 9.68 -6.67 10.18
N SER A 13 9.99 -5.37 10.09
CA SER A 13 9.05 -4.29 10.40
C SER A 13 7.85 -4.29 9.45
N VAL A 14 8.07 -4.42 8.14
CA VAL A 14 6.98 -4.45 7.15
C VAL A 14 6.14 -5.73 7.30
N GLU A 15 6.74 -6.85 7.67
CA GLU A 15 6.02 -8.09 8.00
C GLU A 15 5.18 -7.96 9.28
N ALA A 16 5.59 -7.13 10.24
CA ALA A 16 4.75 -6.80 11.39
C ALA A 16 3.54 -5.98 10.96
N ASP A 17 3.72 -4.95 10.14
CA ASP A 17 2.62 -4.15 9.59
C ASP A 17 1.58 -5.01 8.85
N GLU A 18 2.03 -5.96 8.04
CA GLU A 18 1.11 -6.87 7.33
C GLU A 18 0.31 -7.81 8.23
N ARG A 19 0.85 -8.16 9.41
CA ARG A 19 0.18 -9.00 10.41
C ARG A 19 -0.79 -8.21 11.27
N ASP A 20 -0.42 -6.98 11.62
CA ASP A 20 -1.15 -6.18 12.60
C ASP A 20 -2.29 -5.37 11.94
N LEU A 21 -2.16 -5.01 10.66
CA LEU A 21 -3.14 -4.20 9.93
C LEU A 21 -4.23 -5.05 9.30
N VAL A 22 -5.06 -5.66 10.15
CA VAL A 22 -6.21 -6.50 9.75
C VAL A 22 -7.51 -5.87 10.26
N LEU A 23 -8.42 -5.57 9.34
CA LEU A 23 -9.72 -4.94 9.64
C LEU A 23 -10.76 -5.97 10.09
N ARG A 24 -11.80 -5.51 10.78
CA ARG A 24 -13.00 -6.33 11.10
C ARG A 24 -13.99 -6.39 9.94
N THR A 25 -14.15 -5.29 9.22
CA THR A 25 -15.03 -5.16 8.06
C THR A 25 -14.38 -4.28 7.00
N PHE A 26 -14.82 -4.43 5.76
CA PHE A 26 -14.42 -3.52 4.67
C PHE A 26 -15.53 -3.38 3.63
N THR A 27 -16.38 -2.38 3.84
CA THR A 27 -17.48 -1.99 2.95
C THR A 27 -17.04 -0.93 1.95
N HIS A 28 -17.94 -0.52 1.03
CA HIS A 28 -17.68 0.62 0.15
C HIS A 28 -17.50 1.93 0.93
N ASP A 29 -18.29 2.12 1.99
CA ASP A 29 -18.16 3.29 2.87
C ASP A 29 -16.82 3.29 3.60
N ASP A 30 -16.34 2.13 4.05
CA ASP A 30 -15.03 2.00 4.69
C ASP A 30 -13.90 2.34 3.71
N ALA A 31 -14.00 1.87 2.47
CA ALA A 31 -13.03 2.19 1.43
C ALA A 31 -13.03 3.69 1.08
N TRP A 32 -14.21 4.33 1.00
CA TRP A 32 -14.33 5.77 0.81
C TRP A 32 -13.74 6.55 1.97
N ARG A 33 -14.06 6.18 3.23
CA ARG A 33 -13.50 6.83 4.43
C ARG A 33 -11.99 6.68 4.53
N LEU A 34 -11.44 5.50 4.19
CA LEU A 34 -10.00 5.28 4.14
C LEU A 34 -9.34 6.16 3.08
N GLY A 35 -9.95 6.28 1.90
CA GLY A 35 -9.51 7.20 0.85
C GLY A 35 -9.52 8.66 1.31
N CYS A 36 -10.60 9.11 1.95
CA CYS A 36 -10.70 10.46 2.52
C CYS A 36 -9.63 10.72 3.58
N LEU A 37 -9.39 9.77 4.49
CA LEU A 37 -8.34 9.89 5.51
C LEU A 37 -6.94 10.05 4.87
N LEU A 38 -6.64 9.32 3.79
CA LEU A 38 -5.39 9.49 3.05
C LEU A 38 -5.30 10.87 2.40
N VAL A 39 -6.41 11.39 1.86
CA VAL A 39 -6.44 12.75 1.29
C VAL A 39 -6.22 13.81 2.37
N GLU A 40 -6.82 13.65 3.56
CA GLU A 40 -6.62 14.52 4.72
C GLU A 40 -5.14 14.53 5.14
N LEU A 41 -4.54 13.35 5.36
CA LEU A 41 -3.11 13.24 5.72
C LEU A 41 -2.18 13.85 4.67
N ALA A 42 -2.51 13.67 3.38
CA ALA A 42 -1.76 14.27 2.29
C ALA A 42 -1.95 15.79 2.24
N ASP A 43 -3.14 16.31 2.57
CA ASP A 43 -3.43 17.74 2.63
C ASP A 43 -2.64 18.43 3.73
N GLU A 44 -2.71 17.89 4.95
CA GLU A 44 -2.04 18.42 6.13
C GLU A 44 -0.51 18.56 5.95
N ARG A 45 0.07 17.76 5.05
CA ARG A 45 1.50 17.66 4.80
C ARG A 45 1.92 18.17 3.42
N ASP A 46 0.98 18.71 2.64
CA ASP A 46 1.19 19.19 1.26
C ASP A 46 1.89 18.15 0.36
N LEU A 47 1.44 16.90 0.42
CA LEU A 47 2.05 15.79 -0.31
C LEU A 47 1.44 15.63 -1.73
N PRO A 48 2.27 15.61 -2.79
CA PRO A 48 1.81 15.43 -4.17
C PRO A 48 1.63 13.94 -4.48
N VAL A 49 0.54 13.34 -3.99
CA VAL A 49 0.26 11.91 -4.13
C VAL A 49 -1.02 11.59 -4.89
N THR A 50 -1.02 10.47 -5.60
CA THR A 50 -2.21 9.81 -6.12
C THR A 50 -2.60 8.68 -5.18
N ILE A 51 -3.88 8.64 -4.81
CA ILE A 51 -4.47 7.66 -3.89
C ILE A 51 -5.48 6.81 -4.64
N ASP A 52 -5.46 5.50 -4.40
CA ASP A 52 -6.37 4.51 -4.95
C ASP A 52 -6.82 3.54 -3.86
N VAL A 53 -8.11 3.21 -3.83
CA VAL A 53 -8.64 2.15 -2.96
C VAL A 53 -9.53 1.24 -3.79
N ARG A 54 -9.27 -0.06 -3.70
CA ARG A 54 -10.03 -1.11 -4.37
C ARG A 54 -10.72 -2.04 -3.40
N LYS A 55 -11.92 -2.47 -3.76
CA LYS A 55 -12.63 -3.58 -3.11
C LYS A 55 -12.81 -4.68 -4.14
N GLY A 56 -12.14 -5.81 -3.94
CA GLY A 56 -11.88 -6.75 -5.03
C GLY A 56 -11.20 -6.04 -6.21
N PRO A 57 -11.60 -6.28 -7.47
CA PRO A 57 -11.01 -5.64 -8.63
C PRO A 57 -11.53 -4.21 -8.90
N GLN A 58 -12.57 -3.76 -8.18
CA GLN A 58 -13.21 -2.47 -8.45
C GLN A 58 -12.47 -1.34 -7.74
N GLN A 59 -12.06 -0.31 -8.49
CA GLN A 59 -11.64 0.98 -7.95
C GLN A 59 -12.87 1.69 -7.37
N VAL A 60 -12.90 1.83 -6.05
CA VAL A 60 -14.03 2.44 -5.32
C VAL A 60 -13.70 3.84 -4.82
N PHE A 61 -12.41 4.20 -4.79
CA PHE A 61 -11.95 5.55 -4.50
C PHE A 61 -10.70 5.86 -5.32
N HIS A 62 -10.62 7.08 -5.85
CA HIS A 62 -9.44 7.60 -6.53
C HIS A 62 -9.33 9.10 -6.31
N ALA A 63 -8.13 9.59 -5.98
CA ALA A 63 -7.85 11.01 -5.85
C ALA A 63 -6.41 11.32 -6.27
N ALA A 64 -6.25 12.26 -7.20
CA ALA A 64 -4.96 12.82 -7.59
C ALA A 64 -4.81 14.22 -6.96
N ARG A 65 -3.75 14.42 -6.17
CA ARG A 65 -3.40 15.71 -5.58
C ARG A 65 -2.66 16.59 -6.58
N ALA A 66 -2.69 17.91 -6.36
CA ALA A 66 -1.87 18.83 -7.14
C ALA A 66 -0.39 18.42 -7.09
N GLY A 67 0.29 18.48 -8.24
CA GLY A 67 1.68 18.05 -8.38
C GLY A 67 1.87 16.61 -8.89
N THR A 68 0.82 15.81 -9.00
CA THR A 68 0.89 14.51 -9.68
C THR A 68 0.59 14.60 -11.18
N THR A 69 0.87 13.52 -11.90
CA THR A 69 0.66 13.39 -13.34
C THR A 69 0.00 12.03 -13.66
N PRO A 70 -0.48 11.80 -14.89
CA PRO A 70 -1.02 10.49 -15.29
C PRO A 70 -0.03 9.32 -15.16
N ASP A 71 1.29 9.58 -15.07
CA ASP A 71 2.25 8.51 -14.80
C ASP A 71 2.02 7.91 -13.39
N ASN A 72 1.60 8.72 -12.41
CA ASN A 72 1.27 8.24 -11.06
C ASN A 72 0.14 7.20 -11.08
N ASP A 73 -0.86 7.37 -11.96
CA ASP A 73 -1.94 6.38 -12.14
C ASP A 73 -1.40 5.06 -12.69
N THR A 74 -0.44 5.15 -13.61
CA THR A 74 0.23 3.97 -14.16
C THR A 74 1.06 3.25 -13.09
N TRP A 75 1.72 3.99 -12.20
CA TRP A 75 2.42 3.41 -11.04
C TRP A 75 1.46 2.76 -10.05
N VAL A 76 0.30 3.37 -9.78
CA VAL A 76 -0.77 2.77 -8.96
C VAL A 76 -1.15 1.40 -9.53
N GLU A 77 -1.50 1.31 -10.81
CA GLU A 77 -1.88 0.04 -11.45
C GLU A 77 -0.80 -1.04 -11.32
N ARG A 78 0.47 -0.66 -11.56
CA ARG A 78 1.60 -1.58 -11.47
C ARG A 78 1.83 -2.10 -10.05
N LYS A 79 1.68 -1.25 -9.03
CA LYS A 79 1.84 -1.65 -7.62
C LYS A 79 0.65 -2.51 -7.17
N VAL A 80 -0.57 -2.18 -7.58
CA VAL A 80 -1.78 -2.98 -7.29
C VAL A 80 -1.64 -4.41 -7.80
N ARG A 81 -1.21 -4.59 -9.05
CA ARG A 81 -1.01 -5.93 -9.64
C ARG A 81 -0.01 -6.79 -8.86
N VAL A 82 0.98 -6.18 -8.20
CA VAL A 82 1.89 -6.90 -7.31
C VAL A 82 1.15 -7.41 -6.08
N VAL A 83 0.32 -6.57 -5.44
CA VAL A 83 -0.46 -6.97 -4.28
C VAL A 83 -1.47 -8.07 -4.63
N GLU A 84 -2.19 -7.91 -5.73
CA GLU A 84 -3.19 -8.89 -6.20
C GLU A 84 -2.55 -10.25 -6.51
N ARG A 85 -1.35 -10.25 -7.10
CA ARG A 85 -0.67 -11.50 -7.49
C ARG A 85 0.04 -12.20 -6.33
N PHE A 86 0.66 -11.45 -5.43
CA PHE A 86 1.55 -12.02 -4.40
C PHE A 86 0.94 -12.01 -3.00
N GLY A 87 -0.21 -11.35 -2.81
CA GLY A 87 -0.91 -11.31 -1.52
C GLY A 87 -0.13 -10.60 -0.41
N ALA A 88 0.82 -9.74 -0.77
CA ALA A 88 1.67 -8.97 0.12
C ALA A 88 1.85 -7.55 -0.43
N SER A 89 2.18 -6.60 0.45
CA SER A 89 2.44 -5.22 0.06
C SER A 89 3.53 -5.15 -1.01
N SER A 90 3.37 -4.22 -1.95
CA SER A 90 4.33 -4.06 -3.05
C SER A 90 5.74 -3.76 -2.53
N TYR A 91 5.83 -3.12 -1.34
CA TYR A 91 7.10 -2.88 -0.67
C TYR A 91 7.75 -4.16 -0.15
N LEU A 92 7.01 -4.99 0.58
CA LEU A 92 7.54 -6.24 1.14
C LEU A 92 8.07 -7.17 0.04
N VAL A 93 7.32 -7.28 -1.05
CA VAL A 93 7.71 -8.08 -2.22
C VAL A 93 9.04 -7.58 -2.79
N GLY A 94 9.19 -6.26 -2.95
CA GLY A 94 10.43 -5.64 -3.43
C GLY A 94 11.61 -5.84 -2.47
N LEU A 95 11.39 -5.63 -1.18
CA LEU A 95 12.42 -5.82 -0.15
C LEU A 95 12.91 -7.26 -0.07
N ARG A 96 12.00 -8.25 -0.16
CA ARG A 96 12.37 -9.68 -0.19
C ARG A 96 13.19 -10.06 -1.42
N ALA A 97 12.92 -9.46 -2.58
CA ALA A 97 13.76 -9.67 -3.77
C ALA A 97 15.16 -9.09 -3.56
N ARG A 98 15.24 -7.86 -3.04
CA ARG A 98 16.52 -7.19 -2.72
C ARG A 98 17.34 -7.95 -1.69
N ALA A 99 16.70 -8.53 -0.67
CA ALA A 99 17.36 -9.36 0.34
C ALA A 99 17.99 -10.63 -0.26
N THR A 100 17.48 -11.11 -1.41
CA THR A 100 18.07 -12.21 -2.17
C THR A 100 19.10 -11.77 -3.22
N GLY A 101 19.47 -10.48 -3.28
CA GLY A 101 20.49 -9.97 -4.19
C GLY A 101 20.02 -9.81 -5.65
N THR A 102 18.71 -9.78 -5.91
CA THR A 102 18.13 -9.61 -7.25
C THR A 102 17.00 -8.57 -7.24
N SER A 103 16.54 -8.14 -8.42
CA SER A 103 15.32 -7.34 -8.52
C SER A 103 14.07 -8.23 -8.55
N PHE A 104 12.92 -7.65 -8.19
CA PHE A 104 11.64 -8.36 -8.26
C PHE A 104 11.30 -8.78 -9.71
N ASN A 105 11.50 -7.89 -10.67
CA ASN A 105 11.17 -8.14 -12.08
C ASN A 105 12.01 -9.26 -12.68
N GLU A 106 13.32 -9.29 -12.40
CA GLU A 106 14.21 -10.39 -12.84
C GLU A 106 13.87 -11.71 -12.15
N LYS A 107 13.64 -11.68 -10.83
CA LYS A 107 13.34 -12.88 -10.04
C LYS A 107 12.07 -13.60 -10.49
N HIS A 108 11.08 -12.85 -10.94
CA HIS A 108 9.76 -13.38 -11.29
C HIS A 108 9.46 -13.37 -12.80
N ASP A 109 10.41 -12.91 -13.62
CA ASP A 109 10.24 -12.73 -15.07
C ASP A 109 8.99 -11.89 -15.41
N LEU A 110 8.87 -10.72 -14.77
CA LEU A 110 7.73 -9.82 -14.92
C LEU A 110 8.13 -8.46 -15.50
N PRO A 111 7.41 -7.96 -16.52
CA PRO A 111 7.74 -6.68 -17.13
C PRO A 111 7.46 -5.52 -16.17
N LEU A 112 8.41 -4.59 -16.05
CA LEU A 112 8.31 -3.40 -15.19
C LEU A 112 7.12 -2.50 -15.57
N GLN A 113 6.76 -2.51 -16.85
CA GLN A 113 5.64 -1.78 -17.42
C GLN A 113 4.30 -2.23 -16.83
N GLU A 114 4.23 -3.46 -16.32
CA GLU A 114 3.02 -4.03 -15.75
C GLU A 114 3.10 -4.29 -14.24
N TYR A 115 4.29 -4.53 -13.69
CA TYR A 115 4.47 -4.85 -12.27
C TYR A 115 5.61 -4.05 -11.66
N ALA A 116 5.30 -3.33 -10.58
CA ALA A 116 6.27 -2.53 -9.84
C ALA A 116 6.21 -2.87 -8.35
N ALA A 117 7.18 -3.66 -7.87
CA ALA A 117 7.34 -3.96 -6.44
C ALA A 117 8.04 -2.81 -5.70
N HIS A 118 7.47 -1.62 -5.82
CA HIS A 118 7.86 -0.41 -5.10
C HIS A 118 6.79 -0.11 -4.06
N GLY A 119 7.19 0.40 -2.90
CA GLY A 119 6.26 0.70 -1.83
C GLY A 119 5.15 1.68 -2.21
N GLY A 120 4.03 1.54 -1.51
CA GLY A 120 2.83 2.33 -1.74
C GLY A 120 1.56 1.53 -1.97
N ALA A 121 1.59 0.25 -2.34
CA ALA A 121 0.38 -0.59 -2.37
C ALA A 121 0.39 -1.60 -1.22
N PHE A 122 -0.76 -1.73 -0.55
CA PHE A 122 -0.92 -2.57 0.63
C PHE A 122 -2.24 -3.37 0.57
N PRO A 123 -2.23 -4.68 0.89
CA PRO A 123 -3.43 -5.50 0.90
C PRO A 123 -4.37 -5.12 2.05
N VAL A 124 -5.63 -4.85 1.74
CA VAL A 124 -6.67 -4.69 2.76
C VAL A 124 -7.15 -6.06 3.17
N ARG A 125 -6.91 -6.43 4.43
CA ARG A 125 -7.30 -7.73 5.01
C ARG A 125 -8.48 -7.57 5.96
N VAL A 126 -9.38 -8.56 5.92
CA VAL A 126 -10.47 -8.70 6.90
C VAL A 126 -10.28 -9.99 7.69
N GLU A 127 -10.41 -9.90 9.02
CA GLU A 127 -10.28 -11.02 9.95
C GLU A 127 -11.20 -12.18 9.55
N GLY A 128 -10.65 -13.41 9.50
CA GLY A 128 -11.39 -14.61 9.09
C GLY A 128 -11.75 -14.70 7.60
N VAL A 129 -11.48 -13.68 6.80
CA VAL A 129 -11.80 -13.64 5.35
C VAL A 129 -10.55 -13.66 4.47
N GLY A 130 -9.52 -12.90 4.86
CA GLY A 130 -8.31 -12.72 4.05
C GLY A 130 -8.30 -11.39 3.30
N ILE A 131 -7.62 -11.33 2.15
CA ILE A 131 -7.47 -10.09 1.36
C ILE A 131 -8.78 -9.80 0.60
N VAL A 132 -9.32 -8.61 0.79
CA VAL A 132 -10.59 -8.17 0.19
C VAL A 132 -10.44 -6.94 -0.70
N GLY A 133 -9.24 -6.36 -0.77
CA GLY A 133 -8.99 -5.12 -1.49
C GLY A 133 -7.52 -4.71 -1.44
N VAL A 134 -7.24 -3.55 -2.04
CA VAL A 134 -5.91 -2.95 -2.07
C VAL A 134 -6.06 -1.45 -1.82
N VAL A 135 -5.19 -0.89 -0.98
CA VAL A 135 -5.03 0.57 -0.83
C VAL A 135 -3.66 0.96 -1.35
N THR A 136 -3.60 2.02 -2.15
CA THR A 136 -2.40 2.44 -2.86
C THR A 136 -2.16 3.94 -2.78
N VAL A 137 -0.91 4.32 -2.59
CA VAL A 137 -0.37 5.68 -2.73
C VAL A 137 0.77 5.66 -3.75
N SER A 138 0.85 6.71 -4.58
CA SER A 138 1.98 6.94 -5.47
C SER A 138 2.33 8.43 -5.59
N GLY A 139 3.56 8.79 -5.24
CA GLY A 139 4.10 10.14 -5.47
C GLY A 139 5.36 10.47 -4.68
N LEU A 140 5.66 9.69 -3.63
CA LEU A 140 6.79 9.90 -2.74
C LEU A 140 7.91 8.88 -3.00
N ALA A 141 8.97 8.94 -2.18
CA ALA A 141 9.90 7.83 -2.12
C ALA A 141 9.17 6.57 -1.63
N GLN A 142 9.56 5.40 -2.14
CA GLN A 142 8.81 4.15 -1.91
C GLN A 142 8.53 3.81 -0.44
N GLY A 143 9.46 4.18 0.47
CA GLY A 143 9.29 3.98 1.90
C GLY A 143 8.23 4.90 2.49
N ASP A 144 8.17 6.14 2.01
CA ASP A 144 7.22 7.17 2.45
C ASP A 144 5.82 6.89 1.91
N ASP A 145 5.71 6.44 0.65
CA ASP A 145 4.44 5.96 0.08
C ASP A 145 3.88 4.80 0.94
N HIS A 146 4.72 3.84 1.32
CA HIS A 146 4.31 2.73 2.20
C HIS A 146 3.94 3.21 3.61
N ALA A 147 4.74 4.12 4.18
CA ALA A 147 4.50 4.67 5.51
C ALA A 147 3.18 5.44 5.58
N LEU A 148 2.84 6.23 4.57
CA LEU A 148 1.56 6.97 4.52
C LEU A 148 0.37 6.00 4.51
N VAL A 149 0.46 4.91 3.75
CA VAL A 149 -0.58 3.87 3.71
C VAL A 149 -0.74 3.16 5.05
N THR A 150 0.37 2.71 5.66
CA THR A 150 0.28 1.99 6.94
C THR A 150 -0.12 2.91 8.08
N GLU A 151 0.27 4.18 8.05
CA GLU A 151 -0.22 5.20 8.98
C GLU A 151 -1.74 5.36 8.88
N ALA A 152 -2.27 5.57 7.67
CA ALA A 152 -3.71 5.71 7.46
C ALA A 152 -4.49 4.47 7.94
N LEU A 153 -3.98 3.27 7.66
CA LEU A 153 -4.58 2.01 8.13
C LEU A 153 -4.56 1.88 9.67
N ARG A 154 -3.46 2.25 10.34
CA ARG A 154 -3.39 2.28 11.82
C ARG A 154 -4.42 3.24 12.40
N SER A 155 -4.51 4.45 11.86
CA SER A 155 -5.50 5.45 12.28
C SER A 155 -6.93 4.98 12.01
N PHE A 156 -7.17 4.34 10.87
CA PHE A 156 -8.48 3.78 10.50
C PHE A 156 -8.92 2.68 11.48
N LEU A 157 -8.02 1.78 11.86
CA LEU A 157 -8.25 0.75 12.87
C LEU A 157 -8.58 1.35 14.25
N GLY A 158 -7.83 2.36 14.67
CA GLY A 158 -8.09 3.06 15.93
C GLY A 158 -9.46 3.73 16.00
N ARG A 159 -9.94 4.28 14.87
CA ARG A 159 -11.28 4.90 14.76
C ARG A 159 -12.40 3.85 14.72
N ALA A 160 -12.18 2.72 14.04
CA ALA A 160 -13.16 1.62 13.97
C ALA A 160 -13.41 1.01 15.36
N GLY A 161 -12.37 0.84 16.18
CA GLY A 161 -12.51 0.35 17.56
C GLY A 161 -13.26 1.30 18.50
N ALA A 162 -13.29 2.61 18.21
CA ALA A 162 -13.96 3.61 19.02
C ALA A 162 -15.47 3.75 18.72
N THR A 163 -15.94 3.25 17.58
CA THR A 163 -17.36 3.36 17.16
C THR A 163 -18.22 2.22 17.72
N GLU A 164 -17.60 1.17 18.29
CA GLU A 164 -18.26 0.00 18.87
C GLU A 164 -18.24 0.01 20.42
N GLY A 165 -17.96 1.15 21.06
CA GLY A 165 -17.90 1.34 22.51
C GLY A 165 -19.04 2.19 23.08
#